data_AF-A0A3S2HC98-F1
#
_entry.id   AF-A0A3S2HC98-F1
#
_cell.length_a   1.000
_cell.length_b   1.000
_cell.length_c   1.000
_cell.angle_alpha   90.00
_cell.angle_beta   90.00
_cell.angle_gamma   90.00
#
_symmetry.space_group_name_H-M   'P 1'
#
loop_
_entity.id
_entity.type
_entity.pdbx_description
1 polymer ?
#
loop_
_entity_poly.entity_id
_entity_poly.type
_entity_poly.pdbx_seq_one_letter_code
_entity_poly.pdbx_strand_id
1 'polypeptide(L)'
;AVFARGDKADEARAAGADIVGAEDLVDIVQKGTIDFDRCIATPDMMPLVGRLGKVLGPRGMMPNPKVGTVTTDVAAAVKASKGGAVEFRVEKAGIVHAGVGKVSFDVKALEENIRAFADAVTKAKPTGAKGNYVKKVSVTSTMGPGLKLDVATLNAS
;
A
#
# COMPACT_ATOMS: atom_id res chain seq x y z
N ALA A 1 -2.73 -11.74 4.02
CA ALA A 1 -2.90 -12.31 5.36
C ALA A 1 -3.29 -11.23 6.36
N VAL A 2 -4.16 -11.58 7.30
CA VAL A 2 -4.62 -10.70 8.39
C VAL A 2 -4.26 -11.33 9.73
N PHE A 3 -3.54 -10.56 10.56
CA PHE A 3 -3.20 -10.91 11.93
C PHE A 3 -4.21 -10.27 12.88
N ALA A 4 -5.16 -11.06 13.37
CA ALA A 4 -6.24 -10.61 14.25
C ALA A 4 -6.70 -11.73 15.18
N ARG A 5 -7.28 -11.38 16.33
CA ARG A 5 -7.88 -12.31 17.31
C ARG A 5 -9.38 -12.07 17.48
N GLY A 6 -10.09 -13.12 17.90
CA GLY A 6 -11.50 -13.06 18.28
C GLY A 6 -12.38 -12.46 17.17
N ASP A 7 -13.28 -11.56 17.55
CA ASP A 7 -14.27 -10.94 16.66
C ASP A 7 -13.65 -10.28 15.42
N LYS A 8 -12.43 -9.73 15.56
CA LYS A 8 -11.71 -9.10 14.44
C LYS A 8 -11.19 -10.10 13.40
N ALA A 9 -10.95 -11.34 13.80
CA ALA A 9 -10.63 -12.41 12.87
C ALA A 9 -11.86 -12.79 12.04
N ASP A 10 -13.03 -12.85 12.67
CA ASP A 10 -14.28 -13.19 11.97
C ASP A 10 -14.73 -12.07 11.02
N GLU A 11 -14.59 -10.80 11.43
CA GLU A 11 -14.77 -9.64 10.54
C GLU A 11 -13.84 -9.72 9.31
N ALA A 12 -12.57 -10.10 9.51
CA ALA A 12 -11.61 -10.23 8.41
C ALA A 12 -11.99 -11.35 7.43
N ARG A 13 -12.41 -12.50 7.94
CA ARG A 13 -12.90 -13.62 7.11
C ARG A 13 -14.14 -13.22 6.32
N ALA A 14 -15.10 -12.55 6.97
CA ALA A 14 -16.31 -12.06 6.33
C ALA A 14 -16.03 -10.98 5.27
N ALA A 15 -14.99 -10.15 5.49
CA ALA A 15 -14.51 -9.18 4.49
C ALA A 15 -13.75 -9.83 3.32
N GLY A 16 -13.54 -11.14 3.36
CA GLY A 16 -12.93 -11.92 2.30
C GLY A 16 -11.41 -12.02 2.41
N ALA A 17 -10.80 -11.92 3.59
CA ALA A 17 -9.37 -12.17 3.75
C ALA A 17 -9.01 -13.64 3.44
N ASP A 18 -7.95 -13.86 2.65
CA ASP A 18 -7.57 -15.19 2.18
C ASP A 18 -6.96 -16.06 3.30
N ILE A 19 -6.22 -15.42 4.21
CA ILE A 19 -5.58 -16.07 5.36
C ILE A 19 -5.80 -15.18 6.58
N VAL A 20 -6.37 -15.74 7.64
CA VAL A 20 -6.61 -15.06 8.93
C VAL A 20 -6.11 -15.96 10.05
N GLY A 21 -5.24 -15.43 10.90
CA GLY A 21 -4.69 -16.17 12.03
C GLY A 21 -4.05 -15.27 13.08
N ALA A 22 -3.62 -15.88 14.18
CA ALA A 22 -3.00 -15.19 15.30
C ALA A 22 -1.59 -15.74 15.54
N GLU A 23 -1.37 -16.46 16.63
CA GLU A 23 -0.06 -17.01 17.01
C GLU A 23 0.39 -18.15 16.09
N ASP A 24 -0.55 -18.97 15.64
CA ASP A 24 -0.35 -20.06 14.69
C ASP A 24 0.22 -19.58 13.35
N LEU A 25 -0.34 -18.47 12.82
CA LEU A 25 0.12 -17.86 11.59
C LEU A 25 1.51 -17.21 11.76
N VAL A 26 1.80 -16.65 12.95
CA VAL A 26 3.12 -16.10 13.26
C VAL A 26 4.18 -17.20 13.21
N ASP A 27 3.90 -18.36 13.78
CA ASP A 27 4.84 -19.50 13.77
C ASP A 27 5.08 -20.04 12.34
N ILE A 28 4.05 -20.10 11.50
CA ILE A 28 4.16 -20.51 10.09
C ILE A 28 5.06 -19.54 9.31
N VAL A 29 4.82 -18.23 9.47
CA VAL A 29 5.62 -17.19 8.80
C VAL A 29 7.04 -17.16 9.34
N GLN A 30 7.25 -17.43 10.64
CA GLN A 30 8.57 -17.53 11.24
C GLN A 30 9.36 -18.73 10.71
N LYS A 31 8.68 -19.82 10.37
CA LYS A 31 9.28 -21.00 9.71
C LYS A 31 9.60 -20.77 8.23
N GLY A 32 9.20 -19.64 7.66
CA GLY A 32 9.57 -19.20 6.31
C GLY A 32 8.50 -19.43 5.25
N THR A 33 7.33 -19.98 5.62
CA THR A 33 6.21 -20.14 4.69
C THR A 33 5.44 -18.82 4.58
N ILE A 34 5.50 -18.19 3.40
CA ILE A 34 4.79 -16.94 3.12
C ILE A 34 4.04 -17.07 1.80
N ASP A 35 2.74 -17.30 1.91
CA ASP A 35 1.82 -17.46 0.78
C ASP A 35 0.87 -16.26 0.66
N PHE A 36 1.38 -15.05 0.90
CA PHE A 36 0.60 -13.82 0.78
C PHE A 36 1.45 -12.61 0.37
N ASP A 37 0.83 -11.68 -0.35
CA ASP A 37 1.49 -10.46 -0.85
C ASP A 37 1.26 -9.23 0.06
N ARG A 38 0.20 -9.25 0.89
CA ARG A 38 -0.14 -8.16 1.81
C ARG A 38 -0.42 -8.65 3.21
N CYS A 39 0.00 -7.84 4.17
CA CYS A 39 -0.12 -8.11 5.59
C CYS A 39 -0.89 -6.96 6.26
N ILE A 40 -1.98 -7.29 6.95
CA ILE A 40 -2.77 -6.36 7.77
C ILE A 40 -2.73 -6.89 9.20
N ALA A 41 -2.58 -6.02 10.19
CA ALA A 41 -2.55 -6.41 11.58
C ALA A 41 -3.45 -5.53 12.44
N THR A 42 -4.02 -6.10 13.49
CA THR A 42 -4.64 -5.31 14.56
C THR A 42 -3.55 -4.82 15.54
N PRO A 43 -3.76 -3.67 16.23
CA PRO A 43 -2.74 -3.09 17.11
C PRO A 43 -2.26 -4.03 18.25
N ASP A 44 -3.14 -4.88 18.75
CA ASP A 44 -2.86 -5.91 19.78
C ASP A 44 -1.92 -7.01 19.28
N MET A 45 -1.86 -7.26 17.96
CA MET A 45 -1.00 -8.29 17.37
C MET A 45 0.39 -7.78 16.98
N MET A 46 0.63 -6.47 17.03
CA MET A 46 1.91 -5.85 16.65
C MET A 46 3.14 -6.35 17.44
N PRO A 47 3.08 -6.64 18.76
CA PRO A 47 4.23 -7.19 19.48
C PRO A 47 4.70 -8.55 18.94
N LEU A 48 3.77 -9.37 18.43
CA LEU A 48 4.08 -10.67 17.83
C LEU A 48 4.57 -10.50 16.40
N VAL A 49 3.87 -9.70 15.60
CA VAL A 49 4.26 -9.41 14.20
C VAL A 49 5.60 -8.67 14.13
N GLY A 50 5.95 -7.87 15.14
CA GLY A 50 7.26 -7.22 15.25
C GLY A 50 8.43 -8.20 15.30
N ARG A 51 8.24 -9.40 15.86
CA ARG A 51 9.26 -10.47 15.87
C ARG A 51 9.55 -11.01 14.47
N LEU A 52 8.57 -10.93 13.56
CA LEU A 52 8.69 -11.31 12.16
C LEU A 52 9.43 -10.27 11.31
N GLY A 53 9.89 -9.16 11.90
CA GLY A 53 10.59 -8.09 11.19
C GLY A 53 11.81 -8.55 10.38
N LYS A 54 12.50 -9.61 10.81
CA LYS A 54 13.62 -10.20 10.03
C LYS A 54 13.17 -10.84 8.71
N VAL A 55 11.95 -11.35 8.65
CA VAL A 55 11.40 -12.04 7.48
C VAL A 55 10.54 -11.09 6.63
N LEU A 56 9.63 -10.36 7.26
CA LEU A 56 8.71 -9.44 6.58
C LEU A 56 9.35 -8.09 6.20
N GLY A 57 10.39 -7.65 6.94
CA GLY A 57 11.07 -6.38 6.73
C GLY A 57 11.75 -6.26 5.35
N PRO A 58 12.65 -7.18 4.97
CA PRO A 58 13.33 -7.14 3.67
C PRO A 58 12.38 -7.21 2.48
N ARG A 59 11.21 -7.83 2.65
CA ARG A 59 10.17 -7.95 1.62
C ARG A 59 9.20 -6.77 1.58
N GLY A 60 9.32 -5.81 2.50
CA GLY A 60 8.42 -4.65 2.58
C GLY A 60 6.98 -4.98 2.99
N MET A 61 6.72 -6.19 3.48
CA MET A 61 5.38 -6.66 3.86
C MET A 61 5.05 -6.43 5.34
N MET A 62 5.83 -5.60 6.02
CA MET A 62 5.63 -5.31 7.44
C MET A 62 4.47 -4.31 7.61
N PRO A 63 3.43 -4.62 8.41
CA PRO A 63 2.34 -3.69 8.68
C PRO A 63 2.84 -2.40 9.31
N ASN A 64 2.26 -1.27 8.92
CA ASN A 64 2.67 0.04 9.39
C ASN A 64 1.44 0.91 9.72
N PRO A 65 1.33 1.45 10.94
CA PRO A 65 0.26 2.37 11.32
C PRO A 65 0.15 3.60 10.41
N LYS A 66 1.28 4.10 9.88
CA LYS A 66 1.29 5.27 8.99
C LYS A 66 0.58 5.04 7.67
N VAL A 67 0.49 3.78 7.24
CA VAL A 67 -0.12 3.37 5.98
C VAL A 67 -1.55 2.87 6.21
N GLY A 68 -2.02 2.83 7.47
CA GLY A 68 -3.34 2.31 7.82
C GLY A 68 -3.47 0.80 7.75
N THR A 69 -2.38 0.06 7.49
CA THR A 69 -2.35 -1.41 7.52
C THR A 69 -2.31 -1.98 8.94
N VAL A 70 -2.15 -1.10 9.94
CA VAL A 70 -2.44 -1.39 11.35
C VAL A 70 -3.68 -0.61 11.75
N THR A 71 -4.81 -1.30 11.88
CA THR A 71 -6.10 -0.67 12.19
C THR A 71 -6.99 -1.61 12.99
N THR A 72 -7.95 -1.04 13.72
CA THR A 72 -9.04 -1.78 14.35
C THR A 72 -10.19 -2.06 13.37
N ASP A 73 -10.29 -1.31 12.27
CA ASP A 73 -11.25 -1.55 11.19
C ASP A 73 -10.63 -2.47 10.13
N VAL A 74 -10.61 -3.75 10.45
CA VAL A 74 -10.00 -4.79 9.62
C VAL A 74 -10.80 -5.00 8.32
N ALA A 75 -12.12 -4.89 8.39
CA ALA A 75 -12.99 -5.08 7.23
C ALA A 75 -12.72 -4.03 6.14
N ALA A 76 -12.62 -2.75 6.52
CA ALA A 76 -12.28 -1.69 5.57
C ALA A 76 -10.87 -1.87 4.99
N ALA A 77 -9.89 -2.23 5.83
CA ALA A 77 -8.51 -2.44 5.38
C ALA A 77 -8.37 -3.62 4.40
N VAL A 78 -9.10 -4.71 4.63
CA VAL A 78 -9.14 -5.87 3.71
C VAL A 78 -9.75 -5.48 2.38
N LYS A 79 -10.90 -4.77 2.39
CA LYS A 79 -11.55 -4.30 1.16
C LYS A 79 -10.66 -3.32 0.39
N ALA A 80 -10.03 -2.37 1.07
CA ALA A 80 -9.11 -1.41 0.44
C ALA A 80 -7.89 -2.12 -0.18
N SER A 81 -7.33 -3.12 0.52
CA SER A 81 -6.20 -3.90 0.02
C SER A 81 -6.57 -4.75 -1.18
N LYS A 82 -7.75 -5.38 -1.18
CA LYS A 82 -8.28 -6.13 -2.34
C LYS A 82 -8.68 -5.23 -3.51
N GLY A 83 -9.10 -4.00 -3.22
CA GLY A 83 -9.40 -2.97 -4.21
C GLY A 83 -8.18 -2.41 -4.93
N GLY A 84 -6.97 -2.90 -4.65
CA GLY A 84 -5.76 -2.51 -5.36
C GLY A 84 -5.12 -1.21 -4.85
N ALA A 85 -5.38 -0.82 -3.59
CA ALA A 85 -4.78 0.38 -3.00
C ALA A 85 -3.25 0.42 -3.19
N VAL A 86 -2.72 1.40 -3.90
CA VAL A 86 -1.28 1.51 -4.16
C VAL A 86 -0.62 2.29 -3.04
N GLU A 87 0.35 1.67 -2.38
CA GLU A 87 1.17 2.35 -1.38
C GLU A 87 2.32 3.08 -2.08
N PHE A 88 2.55 4.34 -1.70
CA PHE A 88 3.69 5.11 -2.18
C PHE A 88 4.53 5.61 -1.01
N ARG A 89 5.85 5.56 -1.18
CA ARG A 89 6.82 6.03 -0.19
C ARG A 89 7.76 7.02 -0.86
N VAL A 90 8.08 8.09 -0.13
CA VAL A 90 9.11 9.05 -0.54
C VAL A 90 10.49 8.44 -0.30
N GLU A 91 11.35 8.46 -1.31
CA GLU A 91 12.75 8.08 -1.16
C GLU A 91 13.59 9.22 -0.57
N LYS A 92 14.85 8.94 -0.20
CA LYS A 92 15.75 9.93 0.43
C LYS A 92 15.97 11.20 -0.43
N ALA A 93 15.89 11.07 -1.75
CA ALA A 93 16.01 12.18 -2.68
C ALA A 93 14.71 12.99 -2.87
N GLY A 94 13.63 12.65 -2.18
CA GLY A 94 12.34 13.35 -2.29
C GLY A 94 11.52 12.97 -3.52
N ILE A 95 11.82 11.83 -4.16
CA ILE A 95 11.07 11.30 -5.30
C ILE A 95 10.06 10.26 -4.80
N VAL A 96 8.90 10.20 -5.45
CA VAL A 96 7.86 9.21 -5.18
C VAL A 96 7.71 8.33 -6.41
N HIS A 97 7.74 7.02 -6.21
CA HIS A 97 7.50 6.03 -7.25
C HIS A 97 6.23 5.25 -6.91
N ALA A 98 5.37 5.04 -7.90
CA ALA A 98 4.16 4.22 -7.76
C ALA A 98 3.81 3.55 -9.08
N GLY A 99 3.36 2.29 -9.01
CA GLY A 99 2.82 1.59 -10.17
C GLY A 99 1.35 1.96 -10.37
N VAL A 100 1.05 2.66 -11.47
CA VAL A 100 -0.31 3.13 -11.80
C VAL A 100 -1.13 2.15 -12.64
N GLY A 101 -0.52 1.06 -13.12
CA GLY A 101 -1.22 0.02 -13.88
C GLY A 101 -0.29 -0.86 -14.71
N LYS A 102 -0.90 -1.65 -15.58
CA LYS A 102 -0.22 -2.50 -16.58
C LYS A 102 -0.63 -2.08 -17.98
N VAL A 103 0.19 -2.43 -18.97
CA VAL A 103 -0.09 -2.17 -20.41
C VAL A 103 -1.39 -2.86 -20.88
N SER A 104 -1.81 -3.91 -20.19
CA SER A 104 -3.07 -4.61 -20.48
C SER A 104 -4.33 -3.86 -20.02
N PHE A 105 -4.20 -2.72 -19.33
CA PHE A 105 -5.34 -1.92 -18.89
C PHE A 105 -5.80 -1.00 -20.01
N ASP A 106 -7.09 -0.64 -20.00
CA ASP A 106 -7.61 0.36 -20.92
C ASP A 106 -6.97 1.73 -20.67
N VAL A 107 -6.83 2.52 -21.73
CA VAL A 107 -6.17 3.84 -21.69
C VAL A 107 -6.88 4.77 -20.71
N LYS A 108 -8.22 4.74 -20.65
CA LYS A 108 -9.01 5.55 -19.71
C LYS A 108 -8.74 5.17 -18.27
N ALA A 109 -8.65 3.87 -17.96
CA ALA A 109 -8.35 3.40 -16.61
C ALA A 109 -6.93 3.81 -16.17
N LEU A 110 -5.95 3.78 -17.09
CA LEU A 110 -4.60 4.27 -16.80
C LEU A 110 -4.58 5.79 -16.53
N GLU A 111 -5.35 6.56 -17.30
CA GLU A 111 -5.46 8.01 -17.10
C GLU A 111 -6.12 8.34 -15.75
N GLU A 112 -7.22 7.67 -15.40
CA GLU A 112 -7.90 7.83 -14.11
C GLU A 112 -6.98 7.47 -12.93
N ASN A 113 -6.22 6.36 -13.04
CA ASN A 113 -5.26 5.97 -12.01
C ASN A 113 -4.14 7.01 -11.84
N ILE A 114 -3.62 7.57 -12.93
CA ILE A 114 -2.59 8.60 -12.87
C ILE A 114 -3.12 9.87 -12.21
N ARG A 115 -4.34 10.31 -12.56
CA ARG A 115 -4.99 11.48 -11.95
C ARG A 115 -5.26 11.26 -10.46
N ALA A 116 -5.85 10.12 -10.10
CA ALA A 116 -6.11 9.76 -8.71
C ALA A 116 -4.82 9.73 -7.87
N PHE A 117 -3.73 9.24 -8.45
CA PHE A 117 -2.42 9.26 -7.79
C PHE A 117 -1.87 10.68 -7.61
N ALA A 118 -1.94 11.53 -8.64
CA ALA A 118 -1.50 12.91 -8.57
C ALA A 118 -2.30 13.72 -7.51
N ASP A 119 -3.60 13.50 -7.44
CA ASP A 119 -4.48 14.11 -6.43
C ASP A 119 -4.11 13.65 -5.01
N ALA A 120 -3.87 12.34 -4.83
CA ALA A 120 -3.46 11.79 -3.54
C ALA A 120 -2.12 12.37 -3.07
N VAL A 121 -1.15 12.50 -3.98
CA VAL A 121 0.15 13.13 -3.67
C VAL A 121 -0.05 14.60 -3.29
N THR A 122 -0.85 15.35 -4.03
CA THR A 122 -1.10 16.77 -3.75
C THR A 122 -1.79 16.98 -2.40
N LYS A 123 -2.74 16.12 -2.03
CA LYS A 123 -3.38 16.12 -0.70
C LYS A 123 -2.42 15.73 0.41
N ALA A 124 -1.43 14.90 0.13
CA ALA A 124 -0.37 14.52 1.07
C ALA A 124 0.70 15.61 1.27
N LYS A 125 0.53 16.81 0.69
CA LYS A 125 1.44 17.94 0.87
C LYS A 125 1.55 18.31 2.36
N PRO A 126 2.75 18.26 2.97
CA PRO A 126 2.95 18.69 4.34
C PRO A 126 2.84 20.22 4.45
N THR A 127 2.30 20.70 5.56
CA THR A 127 2.03 22.13 5.82
C THR A 127 3.28 23.01 5.76
N GLY A 128 4.47 22.45 6.01
CA GLY A 128 5.75 23.16 5.90
C GLY A 128 6.33 23.29 4.49
N ALA A 129 5.73 22.66 3.48
CA ALA A 129 6.26 22.68 2.11
C ALA A 129 5.95 24.00 1.39
N LYS A 130 7.00 24.80 1.14
CA LYS A 130 6.93 26.07 0.40
C LYS A 130 7.12 25.86 -1.10
N GLY A 131 6.41 26.65 -1.91
CA GLY A 131 6.49 26.62 -3.38
C GLY A 131 5.74 25.46 -4.04
N ASN A 132 6.11 25.16 -5.29
CA ASN A 132 5.51 24.08 -6.08
C ASN A 132 5.89 22.71 -5.48
N TYR A 133 4.89 21.98 -5.02
CA TYR A 133 5.06 20.69 -4.36
C TYR A 133 5.47 19.60 -5.36
N VAL A 134 4.84 19.58 -6.54
CA VAL A 134 5.19 18.69 -7.65
C VAL A 134 6.00 19.48 -8.67
N LYS A 135 7.24 19.05 -8.93
CA LYS A 135 8.16 19.72 -9.86
C LYS A 135 8.19 19.09 -11.25
N LYS A 136 8.09 17.76 -11.32
CA LYS A 136 8.18 16.99 -12.55
C LYS A 136 7.43 15.69 -12.36
N VAL A 137 6.70 15.27 -13.38
CA VAL A 137 6.08 13.95 -13.46
C VAL A 137 6.61 13.25 -14.70
N SER A 138 6.97 11.98 -14.56
CA SER A 138 7.45 11.15 -15.67
C SER A 138 6.82 9.77 -15.57
N VAL A 139 6.29 9.28 -16.68
CA VAL A 139 5.73 7.93 -16.80
C VAL A 139 6.70 7.10 -17.62
N THR A 140 6.96 5.89 -17.16
CA THR A 140 7.86 4.95 -17.81
C THR A 140 7.30 3.54 -17.69
N SER A 141 7.54 2.72 -18.70
CA SER A 141 7.40 1.27 -18.58
C SER A 141 8.66 0.68 -17.92
N THR A 142 8.57 -0.56 -17.44
CA THR A 142 9.67 -1.25 -16.72
C THR A 142 11.00 -1.25 -17.49
N MET A 143 10.94 -1.38 -18.82
CA MET A 143 12.12 -1.43 -19.70
C MET A 143 12.12 -0.35 -20.79
N GLY A 144 11.31 0.70 -20.65
CA GLY A 144 11.14 1.72 -21.70
C GLY A 144 11.72 3.08 -21.33
N PRO A 145 11.77 4.01 -22.30
CA PRO A 145 12.14 5.40 -22.02
C PRO A 145 11.06 6.10 -21.20
N GLY A 146 11.48 6.98 -20.29
CA GLY A 146 10.57 7.81 -19.51
C GLY A 146 10.05 9.01 -20.29
N LEU A 147 8.74 9.15 -20.39
CA LEU A 147 8.06 10.29 -20.99
C LEU A 147 7.70 11.30 -19.89
N LYS A 148 8.07 12.56 -20.10
CA LYS A 148 7.69 13.65 -19.18
C LYS A 148 6.25 14.04 -19.46
N LEU A 149 5.46 14.11 -18.40
CA LEU A 149 4.10 14.63 -18.47
C LEU A 149 4.08 16.10 -18.08
N ASP A 150 3.12 16.83 -18.63
CA ASP A 150 2.79 18.15 -18.14
C ASP A 150 2.08 18.01 -16.79
N VAL A 151 2.52 18.80 -15.81
CA VAL A 151 1.95 18.81 -14.46
C VAL A 151 0.63 19.58 -14.43
N ALA A 152 0.44 20.53 -15.36
CA ALA A 152 -0.79 21.33 -15.44
C ALA A 152 -2.02 20.47 -15.83
N THR A 153 -1.82 19.41 -16.61
CA THR A 153 -2.88 18.53 -17.08
C THR A 153 -3.29 17.44 -16.08
N LEU A 154 -2.59 17.35 -14.93
CA LEU A 154 -2.82 16.31 -13.92
C LEU A 154 -3.83 16.72 -12.84
N ASN A 155 -4.14 18.01 -12.72
CA ASN A 155 -5.16 18.47 -11.79
C ASN A 155 -6.54 18.24 -12.41
N ALA A 156 -7.35 17.38 -11.79
CA ALA A 156 -8.76 17.32 -12.12
C ALA A 156 -9.39 18.69 -11.82
N SER A 157 -9.94 19.34 -12.86
CA SER A 157 -11.00 20.33 -12.68
C SER A 157 -12.29 19.61 -12.33
#